data_AF-A0A840W2D6-F1
#
_entry.id   AF-A0A840W2D6-F1
#
_cell.length_a   1.000
_cell.length_b   1.000
_cell.length_c   1.000
_cell.angle_alpha   90.00
_cell.angle_beta   90.00
_cell.angle_gamma   90.00
#
_symmetry.space_group_name_H-M   'P 1'
#
loop_
_entity.id
_entity.type
_entity.pdbx_description
1 polymer ?
#
loop_
_entity_poly.entity_id
_entity_poly.type
_entity_poly.pdbx_seq_one_letter_code
_entity_poly.pdbx_strand_id
1 'polypeptide(L)'
;MTERLLPAISACVDWAGEAEPPPVLEVDDLALLLGVHHDCGAHDPGDWTVDDVHEVAALLRERGELPDSLRGTWLAWCDHLVLSGRLQSAESPRRLRAAVERVDLSPDGPVRSESDPLTAAAGPLLDRLGYQEGQEPVPLPAYVPAPVTELDARAGACPTLHRAARLAAWVEPNRLLCPETDHEALCEEDVRQAAEALDAAPDEVGFLFAVARSAGLVRTTYQHAMPGPAAYAWAGELPGAAADAWADALAAMAALPGPVPFLVLAELFLSGQARTPEELVSACGPGAVAEPEASEEEVRRALEVLVCLDAVQEIDQGSYRTSGLGDHYVARHLRAAGVEVPVAQPVPWLPD
;
A
#
# COMPACT_ATOMS: atom_id res chain seq x y z
N MET A 1 5.54 -13.95 17.91
CA MET A 1 4.31 -14.47 17.29
C MET A 1 3.04 -13.95 17.99
N THR A 2 2.89 -14.09 19.32
CA THR A 2 1.63 -13.77 20.04
C THR A 2 1.43 -12.32 20.50
N GLU A 3 2.47 -11.47 20.50
CA GLU A 3 2.42 -10.18 21.19
C GLU A 3 1.54 -9.11 20.52
N ARG A 4 1.31 -9.19 19.20
CA ARG A 4 0.47 -8.21 18.45
C ARG A 4 -0.95 -8.68 18.15
N LEU A 5 -1.18 -10.00 18.07
CA LEU A 5 -2.51 -10.54 17.81
C LEU A 5 -3.43 -10.42 19.03
N LEU A 6 -2.92 -10.67 20.24
CA LEU A 6 -3.73 -10.61 21.46
C LEU A 6 -4.34 -9.23 21.72
N PRO A 7 -3.59 -8.11 21.60
CA PRO A 7 -4.19 -6.77 21.70
C PRO A 7 -5.26 -6.50 20.64
N ALA A 8 -5.06 -6.98 19.40
CA ALA A 8 -6.03 -6.79 18.32
C ALA A 8 -7.33 -7.58 18.57
N ILE A 9 -7.21 -8.84 19.00
CA ILE A 9 -8.35 -9.67 19.41
C ILE A 9 -9.11 -9.00 20.56
N SER A 10 -8.40 -8.57 21.62
CA SER A 10 -9.01 -7.89 22.76
C SER A 10 -9.78 -6.65 22.32
N ALA A 11 -9.19 -5.80 21.48
CA ALA A 11 -9.84 -4.58 21.00
C ALA A 11 -11.11 -4.87 20.18
N CYS A 12 -11.11 -5.95 19.38
CA CYS A 12 -12.30 -6.37 18.63
C CYS A 12 -13.40 -6.90 19.55
N VAL A 13 -13.02 -7.70 20.56
CA VAL A 13 -13.98 -8.23 21.56
C VAL A 13 -14.60 -7.11 22.38
N ASP A 14 -13.78 -6.16 22.84
CA ASP A 14 -14.25 -4.98 23.57
C ASP A 14 -15.23 -4.15 22.72
N TRP A 15 -14.89 -3.90 21.45
CA TRP A 15 -15.77 -3.22 20.50
C TRP A 15 -17.09 -3.98 20.26
N ALA A 16 -17.03 -5.30 20.08
CA ALA A 16 -18.21 -6.12 19.84
C ALA A 16 -19.16 -6.13 21.06
N GLY A 17 -18.62 -6.01 22.28
CA GLY A 17 -19.40 -5.89 23.51
C GLY A 17 -20.16 -4.56 23.64
N GLU A 18 -19.75 -3.53 22.91
CA GLU A 18 -20.38 -2.21 22.89
C GLU A 18 -21.25 -1.95 21.64
N ALA A 19 -21.18 -2.84 20.63
CA ALA A 19 -21.87 -2.68 19.36
C ALA A 19 -23.37 -3.03 19.43
N GLU A 20 -24.20 -2.26 18.73
CA GLU A 20 -25.64 -2.50 18.60
C GLU A 20 -26.06 -2.54 17.11
N PRO A 21 -26.60 -3.67 16.60
CA PRO A 21 -26.72 -4.97 17.26
C PRO A 21 -25.35 -5.65 17.46
N PRO A 22 -25.21 -6.57 18.43
CA PRO A 22 -23.98 -7.33 18.62
C PRO A 22 -23.63 -8.14 17.36
N PRO A 23 -22.39 -8.07 16.87
CA PRO A 23 -21.96 -8.86 15.73
C PRO A 23 -21.78 -10.34 16.11
N VAL A 24 -21.73 -11.21 15.10
CA VAL A 24 -21.29 -12.61 15.29
C VAL A 24 -19.77 -12.58 15.42
N LEU A 25 -19.26 -12.90 16.61
CA LEU A 25 -17.82 -12.91 16.88
C LEU A 25 -17.44 -14.05 17.81
N GLU A 26 -16.68 -15.02 17.28
CA GLU A 26 -16.07 -16.10 18.06
C GLU A 26 -14.56 -15.87 18.19
N VAL A 27 -14.04 -15.90 19.41
CA VAL A 27 -12.63 -15.55 19.68
C VAL A 27 -11.66 -16.54 19.00
N ASP A 28 -12.00 -17.82 18.99
CA ASP A 28 -11.17 -18.86 18.37
C ASP A 28 -11.13 -18.71 16.85
N ASP A 29 -12.25 -18.34 16.23
CA ASP A 29 -12.33 -18.04 14.80
C ASP A 29 -11.50 -16.81 14.44
N LEU A 30 -11.55 -15.76 15.26
CA LEU A 30 -10.75 -14.56 15.04
C LEU A 30 -9.25 -14.86 15.19
N ALA A 31 -8.87 -15.66 16.20
CA ALA A 31 -7.48 -16.09 16.38
C ALA A 31 -6.99 -16.94 15.19
N LEU A 32 -7.84 -17.81 14.67
CA LEU A 32 -7.57 -18.60 13.46
C LEU A 32 -7.36 -17.68 12.25
N LEU A 33 -8.27 -16.75 11.98
CA LEU A 33 -8.19 -15.82 10.85
C LEU A 33 -6.91 -14.98 10.89
N LEU A 34 -6.63 -14.36 12.02
CA LEU A 34 -5.44 -13.52 12.18
C LEU A 34 -4.15 -14.33 12.15
N GLY A 35 -4.19 -15.58 12.65
CA GLY A 35 -3.07 -16.51 12.55
C GLY A 35 -2.75 -16.87 11.11
N VAL A 36 -3.77 -17.23 10.30
CA VAL A 36 -3.57 -17.56 8.88
C VAL A 36 -3.12 -16.32 8.10
N HIS A 37 -3.72 -15.16 8.35
CA HIS A 37 -3.29 -13.90 7.72
C HIS A 37 -1.81 -13.59 8.00
N HIS A 38 -1.38 -13.81 9.25
CA HIS A 38 0.03 -13.68 9.61
C HIS A 38 0.93 -14.72 8.91
N ASP A 39 0.46 -15.97 8.79
CA ASP A 39 1.17 -17.04 8.08
C ASP A 39 1.33 -16.71 6.58
N CYS A 40 0.41 -15.94 5.98
CA CYS A 40 0.54 -15.39 4.62
C CYS A 40 1.59 -14.26 4.52
N GLY A 41 2.18 -13.83 5.63
CA GLY A 41 3.20 -12.78 5.66
C GLY A 41 2.68 -11.41 6.11
N ALA A 42 1.42 -11.27 6.54
CA ALA A 42 0.93 -10.01 7.07
C ALA A 42 1.57 -9.68 8.44
N HIS A 43 2.14 -8.48 8.55
CA HIS A 43 2.86 -8.03 9.75
C HIS A 43 1.95 -7.29 10.74
N ASP A 44 0.88 -6.68 10.24
CA ASP A 44 -0.12 -5.97 11.04
C ASP A 44 -1.49 -6.62 10.85
N PRO A 45 -2.24 -6.91 11.93
CA PRO A 45 -3.55 -7.52 11.82
C PRO A 45 -4.58 -6.66 11.07
N GLY A 46 -4.37 -5.34 10.95
CA GLY A 46 -5.26 -4.40 10.26
C GLY A 46 -4.95 -4.17 8.77
N ASP A 47 -3.90 -4.79 8.22
CA ASP A 47 -3.49 -4.62 6.82
C ASP A 47 -4.14 -5.67 5.92
N TRP A 48 -5.43 -5.48 5.59
CA TRP A 48 -6.20 -6.43 4.78
C TRP A 48 -6.52 -5.89 3.39
N THR A 49 -6.25 -6.68 2.36
CA THR A 49 -6.64 -6.46 0.98
C THR A 49 -7.64 -7.50 0.48
N VAL A 50 -8.25 -7.28 -0.68
CA VAL A 50 -9.08 -8.31 -1.33
C VAL A 50 -8.27 -9.57 -1.66
N ASP A 51 -6.98 -9.43 -2.00
CA ASP A 51 -6.12 -10.56 -2.32
C ASP A 51 -5.81 -11.39 -1.06
N ASP A 52 -5.58 -10.75 0.08
CA ASP A 52 -5.42 -11.44 1.38
C ASP A 52 -6.65 -12.26 1.73
N VAL A 53 -7.86 -11.75 1.44
CA VAL A 53 -9.10 -12.51 1.65
C VAL A 53 -9.10 -13.79 0.84
N HIS A 54 -8.67 -13.74 -0.43
CA HIS A 54 -8.62 -14.92 -1.28
C HIS A 54 -7.52 -15.90 -0.86
N GLU A 55 -6.36 -15.40 -0.43
CA GLU A 55 -5.24 -16.23 0.03
C GLU A 55 -5.54 -16.92 1.36
N VAL A 56 -6.01 -16.17 2.35
CA VAL A 56 -6.42 -16.71 3.66
C VAL A 56 -7.53 -17.74 3.49
N ALA A 57 -8.52 -17.47 2.63
CA ALA A 57 -9.58 -18.44 2.36
C ALA A 57 -9.06 -19.71 1.68
N ALA A 58 -8.07 -19.61 0.78
CA ALA A 58 -7.45 -20.78 0.18
C ALA A 58 -6.75 -21.66 1.23
N LEU A 59 -5.95 -21.07 2.12
CA LEU A 59 -5.26 -21.81 3.19
C LEU A 59 -6.23 -22.39 4.23
N LEU A 60 -7.32 -21.68 4.54
CA LEU A 60 -8.35 -22.19 5.45
C LEU A 60 -9.04 -23.44 4.89
N ARG A 61 -9.34 -23.47 3.58
CA ARG A 61 -9.95 -24.65 2.92
C ARG A 61 -9.07 -25.89 3.03
N GLU A 62 -7.75 -25.74 2.97
CA GLU A 62 -6.81 -26.85 3.13
C GLU A 62 -6.83 -27.46 4.54
N ARG A 63 -7.33 -26.71 5.54
CA ARG A 63 -7.43 -27.19 6.93
C ARG A 63 -8.65 -28.08 7.19
N GLY A 64 -9.60 -28.18 6.25
CA GLY A 64 -10.75 -29.09 6.33
C GLY A 64 -12.07 -28.42 6.73
N GLU A 65 -12.83 -29.05 7.64
CA GLU A 65 -14.10 -28.50 8.12
C GLU A 65 -13.88 -27.20 8.89
N LEU A 66 -14.47 -26.11 8.39
CA LEU A 66 -14.39 -24.77 8.99
C LEU A 66 -15.65 -24.46 9.83
N PRO A 67 -15.54 -23.67 10.90
CA PRO A 67 -16.69 -23.25 11.69
C PRO A 67 -17.70 -22.42 10.88
N ASP A 68 -19.00 -22.67 11.08
CA ASP A 68 -20.08 -21.91 10.43
C ASP A 68 -20.04 -20.40 10.78
N SER A 69 -19.50 -20.07 11.96
CA SER A 69 -19.33 -18.71 12.48
C SER A 69 -18.18 -17.95 11.83
N LEU A 70 -17.25 -18.62 11.13
CA LEU A 70 -16.00 -18.03 10.65
C LEU A 70 -16.23 -16.81 9.75
N ARG A 71 -17.19 -16.89 8.82
CA ARG A 71 -17.53 -15.76 7.94
C ARG A 71 -18.14 -14.60 8.74
N GLY A 72 -19.00 -14.89 9.73
CA GLY A 72 -19.57 -13.88 10.61
C GLY A 72 -18.49 -13.15 11.40
N THR A 73 -17.57 -13.90 12.01
CA THR A 73 -16.40 -13.39 12.73
C THR A 73 -15.51 -12.54 11.82
N TRP A 74 -15.27 -12.97 10.58
CA TRP A 74 -14.46 -12.19 9.64
C TRP A 74 -15.12 -10.86 9.27
N LEU A 75 -16.43 -10.86 9.01
CA LEU A 75 -17.17 -9.62 8.75
C LEU A 75 -17.17 -8.69 9.96
N ALA A 76 -17.31 -9.24 11.18
CA ALA A 76 -17.22 -8.47 12.42
C ALA A 76 -15.83 -7.82 12.59
N TRP A 77 -14.77 -8.55 12.23
CA TRP A 77 -13.40 -8.03 12.22
C TRP A 77 -13.23 -6.89 11.20
N CYS A 78 -13.73 -7.04 9.98
CA CYS A 78 -13.73 -5.96 8.98
C CYS A 78 -14.51 -4.72 9.48
N ASP A 79 -15.68 -4.92 10.07
CA ASP A 79 -16.50 -3.84 10.64
C ASP A 79 -15.76 -3.12 11.76
N HIS A 80 -15.10 -3.87 12.65
CA HIS A 80 -14.24 -3.33 13.70
C HIS A 80 -13.13 -2.46 13.10
N LEU A 81 -12.37 -2.96 12.13
CA LEU A 81 -11.28 -2.22 11.50
C LEU A 81 -11.75 -0.92 10.86
N VAL A 82 -12.87 -0.96 10.14
CA VAL A 82 -13.42 0.20 9.43
C VAL A 82 -13.95 1.26 10.42
N LEU A 83 -14.77 0.84 11.38
CA LEU A 83 -15.41 1.77 12.31
C LEU A 83 -14.43 2.37 13.32
N SER A 84 -13.45 1.59 13.77
CA SER A 84 -12.39 2.07 14.68
C SER A 84 -11.26 2.82 13.96
N GLY A 85 -11.26 2.86 12.63
CA GLY A 85 -10.21 3.50 11.83
C GLY A 85 -8.87 2.77 11.91
N ARG A 86 -8.89 1.44 12.05
CA ARG A 86 -7.73 0.56 12.15
C ARG A 86 -7.44 -0.23 10.86
N LEU A 87 -8.27 -0.10 9.83
CA LEU A 87 -7.93 -0.63 8.49
C LEU A 87 -6.74 0.18 7.95
N GLN A 88 -5.59 -0.46 7.82
CA GLN A 88 -4.33 0.19 7.42
C GLN A 88 -4.14 0.22 5.90
N SER A 89 -4.66 -0.80 5.21
CA SER A 89 -4.56 -0.87 3.76
C SER A 89 -5.35 0.26 3.09
N ALA A 90 -4.94 0.63 1.87
CA ALA A 90 -5.70 1.55 1.02
C ALA A 90 -6.94 0.87 0.38
N GLU A 91 -7.21 -0.40 0.70
CA GLU A 91 -8.32 -1.17 0.15
C GLU A 91 -9.66 -0.49 0.46
N SER A 92 -10.60 -0.62 -0.46
CA SER A 92 -11.97 -0.14 -0.27
C SER A 92 -12.68 -0.98 0.81
N PRO A 93 -13.16 -0.36 1.90
CA PRO A 93 -13.98 -1.06 2.90
C PRO A 93 -15.13 -1.86 2.28
N ARG A 94 -15.82 -1.30 1.29
CA ARG A 94 -16.93 -1.99 0.61
C ARG A 94 -16.45 -3.19 -0.20
N ARG A 95 -15.35 -3.07 -0.94
CA ARG A 95 -14.76 -4.17 -1.70
C ARG A 95 -14.25 -5.28 -0.78
N LEU A 96 -13.54 -4.93 0.29
CA LEU A 96 -13.04 -5.88 1.27
C LEU A 96 -14.19 -6.66 1.91
N ARG A 97 -15.23 -5.96 2.38
CA ARG A 97 -16.42 -6.61 2.94
C ARG A 97 -17.10 -7.53 1.92
N ALA A 98 -17.31 -7.05 0.70
CA ALA A 98 -17.94 -7.83 -0.35
C ALA A 98 -17.11 -9.06 -0.76
N ALA A 99 -15.78 -8.99 -0.68
CA ALA A 99 -14.90 -10.13 -0.88
C ALA A 99 -15.14 -11.20 0.20
N VAL A 100 -15.15 -10.81 1.47
CA VAL A 100 -15.44 -11.73 2.60
C VAL A 100 -16.84 -12.34 2.50
N GLU A 101 -17.84 -11.57 2.06
CA GLU A 101 -19.21 -12.06 1.87
C GLU A 101 -19.30 -13.15 0.79
N ARG A 102 -18.48 -13.04 -0.26
CA ARG A 102 -18.53 -13.90 -1.45
C ARG A 102 -17.49 -15.01 -1.46
N VAL A 103 -16.46 -14.93 -0.62
CA VAL A 103 -15.35 -15.88 -0.65
C VAL A 103 -15.85 -17.29 -0.35
N ASP A 104 -15.39 -18.23 -1.17
CA ASP A 104 -15.72 -19.65 -1.02
C ASP A 104 -14.83 -20.26 0.07
N LEU A 105 -15.48 -20.75 1.12
CA LEU A 105 -14.86 -21.43 2.26
C LEU A 105 -15.12 -22.95 2.20
N SER A 106 -15.74 -23.43 1.13
CA SER A 106 -16.05 -24.86 0.97
C SER A 106 -14.77 -25.65 0.69
N PRO A 107 -14.59 -26.84 1.30
CA PRO A 107 -13.37 -27.64 1.11
C PRO A 107 -13.17 -28.11 -0.35
N ASP A 108 -14.26 -28.21 -1.13
CA ASP A 108 -14.24 -28.58 -2.56
C ASP A 108 -14.09 -27.39 -3.53
N GLY A 109 -13.80 -26.20 -3.01
CA GLY A 109 -13.65 -25.01 -3.85
C GLY A 109 -12.46 -25.13 -4.81
N PRO A 110 -12.40 -24.31 -5.87
CA PRO A 110 -11.30 -24.36 -6.83
C PRO A 110 -9.96 -24.13 -6.12
N VAL A 111 -9.04 -25.08 -6.28
CA VAL A 111 -7.63 -24.93 -5.91
C VAL A 111 -7.04 -23.89 -6.86
N ARG A 112 -6.38 -22.84 -6.34
CA ARG A 112 -5.63 -21.91 -7.21
C ARG A 112 -4.57 -22.71 -7.94
N SER A 113 -4.67 -22.74 -9.27
CA SER A 113 -3.65 -23.34 -10.13
C SER A 113 -2.71 -22.26 -10.64
N GLU A 114 -1.41 -22.51 -10.45
CA GLU A 114 -0.24 -21.84 -11.02
C GLU A 114 0.09 -20.41 -10.55
N SER A 115 1.41 -20.15 -10.45
CA SER A 115 2.07 -18.91 -10.04
C SER A 115 1.30 -17.67 -10.46
N ASP A 116 1.02 -16.81 -9.48
CA ASP A 116 0.55 -15.46 -9.76
C ASP A 116 1.49 -14.78 -10.78
N PRO A 117 0.97 -14.22 -11.89
CA PRO A 117 1.78 -13.44 -12.83
C PRO A 117 2.60 -12.35 -12.13
N LEU A 118 2.09 -11.79 -11.02
CA LEU A 118 2.80 -10.81 -10.21
C LEU A 118 3.99 -11.45 -9.48
N THR A 119 3.83 -12.63 -8.91
CA THR A 119 4.93 -13.39 -8.27
C THR A 119 5.99 -13.78 -9.29
N ALA A 120 5.57 -14.17 -10.50
CA ALA A 120 6.50 -14.43 -11.60
C ALA A 120 7.25 -13.16 -12.04
N ALA A 121 6.55 -12.01 -12.06
CA ALA A 121 7.15 -10.70 -12.35
C ALA A 121 8.16 -10.25 -11.30
N ALA A 122 7.87 -10.52 -10.03
CA ALA A 122 8.74 -10.20 -8.90
C ALA A 122 9.88 -11.20 -8.69
N GLY A 123 9.93 -12.32 -9.45
CA GLY A 123 10.91 -13.39 -9.29
C GLY A 123 12.36 -12.90 -9.13
N PRO A 124 12.90 -12.08 -10.05
CA PRO A 124 14.27 -11.56 -9.93
C PRO A 124 14.51 -10.72 -8.66
N LEU A 125 13.50 -9.97 -8.21
CA LEU A 125 13.56 -9.20 -6.97
C LEU A 125 13.57 -10.12 -5.76
N LEU A 126 12.69 -11.13 -5.73
CA LEU A 126 12.59 -12.13 -4.66
C LEU A 126 13.88 -12.95 -4.55
N ASP A 127 14.48 -13.32 -5.67
CA ASP A 127 15.76 -14.03 -5.74
C ASP A 127 16.87 -13.20 -5.07
N ARG A 128 16.95 -11.90 -5.38
CA ARG A 128 17.93 -10.99 -4.77
C ARG A 128 17.73 -10.80 -3.27
N LEU A 129 16.47 -10.82 -2.82
CA LEU A 129 16.10 -10.71 -1.41
C LEU A 129 16.27 -12.04 -0.64
N GLY A 130 16.67 -13.13 -1.32
CA GLY A 130 16.94 -14.42 -0.69
C GLY A 130 15.71 -15.26 -0.38
N TYR A 131 14.60 -15.03 -1.09
CA TYR A 131 13.37 -15.83 -0.94
C TYR A 131 13.42 -17.18 -1.69
N GLN A 132 14.51 -17.51 -2.38
CA GLN A 132 14.72 -18.85 -2.94
C GLN A 132 15.33 -19.82 -1.93
N GLU A 133 14.80 -21.05 -1.89
CA GLU A 133 15.39 -22.15 -1.12
C GLU A 133 16.83 -22.43 -1.57
N GLY A 134 17.79 -22.29 -0.64
CA GLY A 134 19.16 -22.78 -0.81
C GLY A 134 20.19 -21.77 -1.34
N GLN A 135 19.86 -20.49 -1.51
CA GLN A 135 20.83 -19.43 -1.77
C GLN A 135 20.95 -18.47 -0.58
N GLU A 136 22.18 -18.12 -0.21
CA GLU A 136 22.40 -17.03 0.75
C GLU A 136 21.99 -15.69 0.10
N PRO A 137 21.18 -14.86 0.77
CA PRO A 137 20.82 -13.55 0.24
C PRO A 137 22.06 -12.71 -0.04
N VAL A 138 22.08 -12.01 -1.17
CA VAL A 138 23.14 -11.04 -1.47
C VAL A 138 22.99 -9.88 -0.47
N PRO A 139 24.04 -9.53 0.31
CA PRO A 139 23.94 -8.43 1.26
C PRO A 139 23.52 -7.14 0.57
N LEU A 140 22.46 -6.52 1.07
CA LEU A 140 21.97 -5.26 0.53
C LEU A 140 23.01 -4.15 0.77
N PRO A 141 23.27 -3.27 -0.22
CA PRO A 141 24.13 -2.12 0.02
C PRO A 141 23.49 -1.22 1.08
N ALA A 142 24.31 -0.73 2.01
CA ALA A 142 23.83 0.22 3.00
C ALA A 142 23.47 1.54 2.32
N TYR A 143 22.25 2.02 2.54
CA TYR A 143 21.83 3.33 2.04
C TYR A 143 21.98 4.39 3.12
N VAL A 144 22.16 5.65 2.70
CA VAL A 144 22.24 6.81 3.59
C VAL A 144 20.90 7.55 3.52
N PRO A 145 20.06 7.51 4.57
CA PRO A 145 18.79 8.22 4.56
C PRO A 145 19.00 9.72 4.43
N ALA A 146 18.21 10.37 3.56
CA ALA A 146 18.16 11.82 3.53
C ALA A 146 17.55 12.37 4.84
N PRO A 147 17.91 13.59 5.27
CA PRO A 147 17.31 14.22 6.42
C PRO A 147 15.79 14.32 6.27
N VAL A 148 15.04 13.99 7.33
CA VAL A 148 13.57 14.02 7.32
C VAL A 148 13.01 15.37 6.89
N THR A 149 13.65 16.47 7.30
CA THR A 149 13.25 17.83 6.91
C THR A 149 13.42 18.09 5.41
N GLU A 150 14.42 17.47 4.76
CA GLU A 150 14.60 17.57 3.32
C GLU A 150 13.54 16.73 2.58
N LEU A 151 13.27 15.52 3.08
CA LEU A 151 12.23 14.66 2.54
C LEU A 151 10.86 15.33 2.61
N ASP A 152 10.48 15.89 3.76
CA ASP A 152 9.20 16.59 3.93
C ASP A 152 9.11 17.83 3.04
N ALA A 153 10.19 18.60 2.90
CA ALA A 153 10.19 19.78 2.02
C ALA A 153 9.97 19.39 0.55
N ARG A 154 10.60 18.31 0.08
CA ARG A 154 10.45 17.81 -1.29
C ARG A 154 9.08 17.19 -1.52
N ALA A 155 8.61 16.35 -0.60
CA ALA A 155 7.27 15.76 -0.64
C ALA A 155 6.17 16.84 -0.61
N GLY A 156 6.33 17.85 0.26
CA GLY A 156 5.42 19.00 0.37
C GLY A 156 5.37 19.88 -0.86
N ALA A 157 6.41 19.85 -1.71
CA ALA A 157 6.43 20.55 -3.00
C ALA A 157 5.65 19.81 -4.10
N CYS A 158 5.24 18.54 -3.89
CA CYS A 158 4.45 17.77 -4.84
C CYS A 158 3.03 18.36 -4.98
N PRO A 159 2.65 18.95 -6.13
CA PRO A 159 1.36 19.62 -6.28
C PRO A 159 0.17 18.67 -6.11
N THR A 160 0.29 17.44 -6.61
CA THR A 160 -0.75 16.41 -6.53
C THR A 160 -1.04 16.04 -5.08
N LEU A 161 0.01 15.76 -4.30
CA LEU A 161 -0.14 15.43 -2.88
C LEU A 161 -0.69 16.60 -2.07
N HIS A 162 -0.24 17.83 -2.36
CA HIS A 162 -0.77 19.02 -1.71
C HIS A 162 -2.27 19.22 -1.98
N ARG A 163 -2.73 19.00 -3.22
CA ARG A 163 -4.16 19.03 -3.56
C ARG A 163 -4.94 17.90 -2.87
N ALA A 164 -4.37 16.71 -2.77
CA ALA A 164 -4.96 15.60 -2.02
C ALA A 164 -5.09 15.90 -0.51
N ALA A 165 -4.10 16.57 0.09
CA ALA A 165 -4.18 17.04 1.49
C ALA A 165 -5.26 18.12 1.68
N ARG A 166 -5.41 19.03 0.72
CA ARG A 166 -6.53 19.99 0.73
C ARG A 166 -7.90 19.31 0.59
N LEU A 167 -8.01 18.26 -0.23
CA LEU A 167 -9.22 17.45 -0.33
C LEU A 167 -9.54 16.77 1.01
N ALA A 168 -8.53 16.28 1.73
CA ALA A 168 -8.70 15.69 3.06
C ALA A 168 -9.27 16.69 4.07
N ALA A 169 -8.83 17.96 4.05
CA ALA A 169 -9.43 19.01 4.88
C ALA A 169 -10.87 19.34 4.46
N TRP A 170 -11.18 19.26 3.16
CA TRP A 170 -12.52 19.57 2.64
C TRP A 170 -13.58 18.51 3.01
N VAL A 171 -13.18 17.25 3.23
CA VAL A 171 -14.12 16.17 3.62
C VAL A 171 -14.56 16.23 5.10
N GLU A 172 -14.03 17.16 5.90
CA GLU A 172 -14.41 17.35 7.31
C GLU A 172 -15.83 18.00 7.46
N PRO A 173 -16.66 17.61 8.45
CA PRO A 173 -16.42 16.55 9.44
C PRO A 173 -16.56 15.14 8.86
N ASN A 174 -17.47 14.91 7.90
CA ASN A 174 -17.64 13.65 7.17
C ASN A 174 -18.44 13.92 5.89
N ARG A 175 -18.01 13.40 4.73
CA ARG A 175 -18.75 13.45 3.46
C ARG A 175 -19.39 12.12 3.13
N LEU A 176 -20.58 12.15 2.54
CA LEU A 176 -21.26 10.93 2.12
C LEU A 176 -20.59 10.35 0.86
N LEU A 177 -20.37 9.04 0.87
CA LEU A 177 -19.97 8.29 -0.30
C LEU A 177 -21.20 7.97 -1.16
N CYS A 178 -21.02 7.90 -2.48
CA CYS A 178 -22.05 7.50 -3.41
C CYS A 178 -22.54 6.08 -3.06
N PRO A 179 -23.85 5.84 -2.82
CA PRO A 179 -24.34 4.53 -2.41
C PRO A 179 -24.45 3.53 -3.57
N GLU A 180 -24.45 4.00 -4.82
CA GLU A 180 -24.71 3.19 -6.01
C GLU A 180 -23.44 2.59 -6.63
N THR A 181 -22.29 2.74 -5.96
CA THR A 181 -20.99 2.26 -6.46
C THR A 181 -20.39 1.20 -5.53
N ASP A 182 -19.85 0.16 -6.14
CA ASP A 182 -19.09 -0.91 -5.45
C ASP A 182 -17.69 -0.46 -5.01
N HIS A 183 -17.30 0.78 -5.33
CA HIS A 183 -16.03 1.40 -4.96
C HIS A 183 -16.27 2.76 -4.28
N GLU A 184 -15.23 3.27 -3.62
CA GLU A 184 -15.35 4.51 -2.85
C GLU A 184 -15.26 5.71 -3.77
N ALA A 185 -16.39 6.39 -3.92
CA ALA A 185 -16.54 7.59 -4.74
C ALA A 185 -17.40 8.63 -4.02
N LEU A 186 -17.09 9.90 -4.25
CA LEU A 186 -17.94 11.02 -3.84
C LEU A 186 -19.16 11.13 -4.76
N CYS A 187 -20.26 11.68 -4.25
CA CYS A 187 -21.44 12.00 -5.07
C CYS A 187 -21.11 13.09 -6.10
N GLU A 188 -21.83 13.14 -7.23
CA GLU A 188 -21.59 14.12 -8.31
C GLU A 188 -21.61 15.58 -7.81
N GLU A 189 -22.54 15.91 -6.92
CA GLU A 189 -22.62 17.24 -6.31
C GLU A 189 -21.42 17.55 -5.40
N ASP A 190 -20.95 16.57 -4.63
CA ASP A 190 -19.74 16.71 -3.80
C ASP A 190 -18.48 16.83 -4.67
N VAL A 191 -18.42 16.12 -5.81
CA VAL A 191 -17.34 16.25 -6.80
C VAL A 191 -17.28 17.68 -7.33
N ARG A 192 -18.43 18.26 -7.72
CA ARG A 192 -18.49 19.65 -8.20
C ARG A 192 -18.05 20.66 -7.14
N GLN A 193 -18.52 20.49 -5.90
CA GLN A 193 -18.15 21.37 -4.78
C GLN A 193 -16.66 21.24 -4.41
N ALA A 194 -16.11 20.02 -4.44
CA ALA A 194 -14.69 19.79 -4.19
C ALA A 194 -13.83 20.43 -5.30
N ALA A 195 -14.21 20.27 -6.56
CA ALA A 195 -13.52 20.88 -7.69
C ALA A 195 -13.42 22.40 -7.56
N GLU A 196 -14.53 23.06 -7.21
CA GLU A 196 -14.59 24.50 -6.95
C GLU A 196 -13.69 24.91 -5.76
N ALA A 197 -13.73 24.15 -4.66
CA ALA A 197 -12.94 24.44 -3.46
C ALA A 197 -11.42 24.22 -3.67
N LEU A 198 -11.05 23.26 -4.51
CA LEU A 198 -9.67 22.86 -4.75
C LEU A 198 -9.02 23.64 -5.89
N ASP A 199 -9.79 24.38 -6.68
CA ASP A 199 -9.37 24.97 -7.96
C ASP A 199 -8.85 23.88 -8.91
N ALA A 200 -9.65 22.83 -9.07
CA ALA A 200 -9.36 21.64 -9.87
C ALA A 200 -10.51 21.37 -10.86
N ALA A 201 -10.24 20.57 -11.89
CA ALA A 201 -11.31 20.13 -12.79
C ALA A 201 -12.14 19.00 -12.14
N PRO A 202 -13.47 18.91 -12.38
CA PRO A 202 -14.30 17.87 -11.76
C PRO A 202 -13.84 16.43 -12.02
N ASP A 203 -13.27 16.17 -13.20
CA ASP A 203 -12.69 14.87 -13.59
C ASP A 203 -11.39 14.53 -12.83
N GLU A 204 -10.68 15.53 -12.29
CA GLU A 204 -9.49 15.31 -11.46
C GLU A 204 -9.83 14.89 -10.02
N VAL A 205 -11.03 15.19 -9.52
CA VAL A 205 -11.40 14.94 -8.11
C VAL A 205 -11.36 13.46 -7.76
N GLY A 206 -11.80 12.59 -8.66
CA GLY A 206 -11.74 11.14 -8.44
C GLY A 206 -10.30 10.64 -8.27
N PHE A 207 -9.38 11.15 -9.09
CA PHE A 207 -7.95 10.85 -8.97
C PHE A 207 -7.36 11.39 -7.66
N LEU A 208 -7.64 12.65 -7.31
CA LEU A 208 -7.18 13.24 -6.04
C LEU A 208 -7.73 12.49 -4.83
N PHE A 209 -8.96 11.99 -4.90
CA PHE A 209 -9.57 11.17 -3.85
C PHE A 209 -8.86 9.83 -3.69
N ALA A 210 -8.51 9.16 -4.80
CA ALA A 210 -7.72 7.93 -4.76
C ALA A 210 -6.32 8.18 -4.16
N VAL A 211 -5.63 9.25 -4.59
CA VAL A 211 -4.34 9.66 -4.03
C VAL A 211 -4.46 9.94 -2.53
N ALA A 212 -5.48 10.69 -2.11
CA ALA A 212 -5.69 11.02 -0.69
C ALA A 212 -5.96 9.77 0.16
N ARG A 213 -6.67 8.76 -0.38
CA ARG A 213 -6.87 7.48 0.29
C ARG A 213 -5.58 6.69 0.41
N SER A 214 -4.82 6.55 -0.68
CA SER A 214 -3.53 5.85 -0.66
C SER A 214 -2.50 6.52 0.27
N ALA A 215 -2.53 7.85 0.36
CA ALA A 215 -1.70 8.62 1.28
C ALA A 215 -2.10 8.49 2.77
N GLY A 216 -3.22 7.82 3.08
CA GLY A 216 -3.82 7.82 4.43
C GLY A 216 -4.37 9.18 4.88
N LEU A 217 -4.45 10.16 3.97
CA LEU A 217 -4.99 11.50 4.22
C LEU A 217 -6.51 11.47 4.33
N VAL A 218 -7.17 10.61 3.54
CA VAL A 218 -8.60 10.33 3.64
C VAL A 218 -8.79 8.88 4.02
N ARG A 219 -9.61 8.62 5.03
CA ARG A 219 -10.12 7.28 5.32
C ARG A 219 -11.60 7.19 4.96
N THR A 220 -12.03 5.99 4.60
CA THR A 220 -13.43 5.73 4.26
C THR A 220 -14.04 4.72 5.23
N THR A 221 -15.34 4.85 5.43
CA THR A 221 -16.21 3.81 6.00
C THR A 221 -17.13 3.29 4.90
N TYR A 222 -18.14 2.48 5.24
CA TYR A 222 -19.14 2.06 4.27
C TYR A 222 -19.98 3.22 3.69
N GLN A 223 -20.07 4.34 4.40
CA GLN A 223 -20.97 5.45 4.04
C GLN A 223 -20.29 6.80 3.96
N HIS A 224 -19.14 6.97 4.60
CA HIS A 224 -18.53 8.28 4.77
C HIS A 224 -17.04 8.29 4.39
N ALA A 225 -16.60 9.39 3.78
CA ALA A 225 -15.21 9.81 3.69
C ALA A 225 -14.91 10.84 4.77
N MET A 226 -13.73 10.74 5.40
CA MET A 226 -13.32 11.63 6.49
C MET A 226 -11.80 11.75 6.56
N PRO A 227 -11.25 12.76 7.26
CA PRO A 227 -9.81 12.86 7.44
C PRO A 227 -9.23 11.60 8.10
N GLY A 228 -8.18 11.07 7.50
CA GLY A 228 -7.39 9.94 8.01
C GLY A 228 -6.27 10.40 8.96
N PRO A 229 -5.56 9.46 9.62
CA PRO A 229 -4.47 9.77 10.53
C PRO A 229 -3.38 10.65 9.91
N ALA A 230 -3.04 10.41 8.64
CA ALA A 230 -2.00 11.18 7.96
C ALA A 230 -2.41 12.64 7.71
N ALA A 231 -3.71 12.94 7.58
CA ALA A 231 -4.16 14.33 7.43
C ALA A 231 -3.88 15.16 8.68
N TYR A 232 -4.07 14.59 9.87
CA TYR A 232 -3.73 15.25 11.13
C TYR A 232 -2.21 15.41 11.29
N ALA A 233 -1.43 14.39 10.93
CA ALA A 233 0.02 14.46 10.97
C ALA A 233 0.57 15.52 10.00
N TRP A 234 0.01 15.58 8.78
CA TRP A 234 0.32 16.58 7.77
C TRP A 234 -0.03 17.98 8.25
N ALA A 235 -1.26 18.21 8.73
CA ALA A 235 -1.72 19.51 9.21
C ALA A 235 -0.96 19.97 10.47
N GLY A 236 -0.49 19.02 11.29
CA GLY A 236 0.34 19.28 12.46
C GLY A 236 1.83 19.44 12.16
N GLU A 237 2.24 19.36 10.88
CA GLU A 237 3.64 19.42 10.44
C GLU A 237 4.55 18.46 11.22
N LEU A 238 4.03 17.25 11.52
CA LEU A 238 4.83 16.25 12.24
C LEU A 238 6.02 15.82 11.36
N PRO A 239 7.23 15.70 11.92
CA PRO A 239 8.40 15.28 11.14
C PRO A 239 8.18 13.93 10.45
N GLY A 240 8.38 13.89 9.13
CA GLY A 240 8.23 12.73 8.26
C GLY A 240 6.82 12.55 7.71
N ALA A 241 5.82 13.33 8.16
CA ALA A 241 4.44 13.13 7.74
C ALA A 241 4.23 13.34 6.24
N ALA A 242 4.90 14.33 5.65
CA ALA A 242 4.77 14.59 4.22
C ALA A 242 5.50 13.52 3.40
N ALA A 243 6.70 13.12 3.83
CA ALA A 243 7.47 12.05 3.20
C ALA A 243 6.74 10.69 3.23
N ASP A 244 6.13 10.33 4.37
CA ASP A 244 5.35 9.10 4.52
C ASP A 244 4.08 9.14 3.67
N ALA A 245 3.32 10.24 3.70
CA ALA A 245 2.14 10.39 2.86
C ALA A 245 2.48 10.34 1.36
N TRP A 246 3.62 10.91 0.95
CA TRP A 246 4.11 10.82 -0.42
C TRP A 246 4.45 9.39 -0.82
N ALA A 247 5.16 8.66 0.06
CA ALA A 247 5.56 7.29 -0.19
C ALA A 247 4.34 6.38 -0.34
N ASP A 248 3.38 6.47 0.59
CA ASP A 248 2.18 5.64 0.57
C ASP A 248 1.26 5.98 -0.64
N ALA A 249 1.35 7.21 -1.15
CA ALA A 249 0.59 7.67 -2.32
C ALA A 249 1.27 7.43 -3.68
N LEU A 250 2.55 7.05 -3.73
CA LEU A 250 3.37 7.08 -4.95
C LEU A 250 2.74 6.30 -6.10
N ALA A 251 2.26 5.08 -5.85
CA ALA A 251 1.62 4.25 -6.86
C ALA A 251 0.34 4.89 -7.41
N ALA A 252 -0.49 5.46 -6.53
CA ALA A 252 -1.71 6.16 -6.94
C ALA A 252 -1.40 7.44 -7.74
N MET A 253 -0.38 8.21 -7.33
CA MET A 253 0.05 9.42 -8.06
C MET A 253 0.64 9.10 -9.43
N ALA A 254 1.38 7.99 -9.55
CA ALA A 254 1.94 7.56 -10.82
C ALA A 254 0.86 7.17 -11.83
N ALA A 255 -0.26 6.60 -11.37
CA ALA A 255 -1.37 6.15 -12.20
C ALA A 255 -0.93 5.24 -13.37
N LEU A 256 0.15 4.48 -13.15
CA LEU A 256 0.67 3.49 -14.10
C LEU A 256 0.15 2.10 -13.73
N PRO A 257 -0.27 1.30 -14.72
CA PRO A 257 -0.68 -0.07 -14.46
C PRO A 257 0.52 -0.97 -14.15
N GLY A 258 0.27 -2.00 -13.33
CA GLY A 258 1.22 -3.08 -13.09
C GLY A 258 2.39 -2.73 -12.15
N PRO A 259 3.31 -3.69 -11.95
CA PRO A 259 4.35 -3.59 -10.95
C PRO A 259 5.59 -2.81 -11.41
N VAL A 260 5.68 -2.40 -12.69
CA VAL A 260 6.88 -1.80 -13.29
C VAL A 260 7.47 -0.64 -12.47
N PRO A 261 6.70 0.37 -12.02
CA PRO A 261 7.27 1.49 -11.27
C PRO A 261 7.95 1.05 -9.97
N PHE A 262 7.35 0.10 -9.26
CA PHE A 262 7.91 -0.46 -8.04
C PHE A 262 9.18 -1.27 -8.33
N LEU A 263 9.15 -2.15 -9.35
CA LEU A 263 10.30 -2.98 -9.72
C LEU A 263 11.51 -2.14 -10.16
N VAL A 264 11.27 -1.07 -10.94
CA VAL A 264 12.31 -0.11 -11.35
C VAL A 264 12.92 0.59 -10.13
N LEU A 265 12.09 1.12 -9.22
CA LEU A 265 12.56 1.76 -8.00
C LEU A 265 13.35 0.80 -7.12
N ALA A 266 12.84 -0.42 -6.93
CA ALA A 266 13.49 -1.45 -6.15
C ALA A 266 14.85 -1.83 -6.75
N GLU A 267 14.96 -2.02 -8.06
CA GLU A 267 16.23 -2.33 -8.72
C GLU A 267 17.26 -1.19 -8.56
N LEU A 268 16.84 0.06 -8.79
CA LEU A 268 17.71 1.23 -8.62
C LEU A 268 18.21 1.35 -7.16
N PHE A 269 17.32 1.15 -6.19
CA PHE A 269 17.66 1.16 -4.77
C PHE A 269 18.63 0.02 -4.39
N LEU A 270 18.30 -1.21 -4.78
CA LEU A 270 19.06 -2.41 -4.40
C LEU A 270 20.41 -2.49 -5.10
N SER A 271 20.55 -1.94 -6.30
CA SER A 271 21.84 -1.84 -6.99
C SER A 271 22.70 -0.69 -6.46
N GLY A 272 22.07 0.39 -5.98
CA GLY A 272 22.77 1.62 -5.56
C GLY A 272 23.53 2.29 -6.70
N GLN A 273 23.23 1.96 -7.95
CA GLN A 273 23.92 2.42 -9.15
C GLN A 273 22.95 3.12 -10.10
N ALA A 274 23.46 4.07 -10.86
CA ALA A 274 22.70 4.65 -11.96
C ALA A 274 22.56 3.61 -13.09
N ARG A 275 21.37 3.47 -13.66
CA ARG A 275 21.06 2.50 -14.72
C ARG A 275 20.39 3.15 -15.92
N THR A 276 20.65 2.63 -17.11
CA THR A 276 19.89 2.99 -18.32
C THR A 276 18.56 2.21 -18.38
N PRO A 277 17.58 2.64 -19.20
CA PRO A 277 16.35 1.87 -19.43
C PRO A 277 16.61 0.43 -19.91
N GLU A 278 17.60 0.22 -20.79
CA GLU A 278 17.99 -1.11 -21.27
C GLU A 278 18.48 -2.01 -20.13
N GLU A 279 19.32 -1.48 -19.24
CA GLU A 279 19.82 -2.22 -18.08
C GLU A 279 18.70 -2.57 -17.10
N LEU A 280 17.71 -1.68 -16.94
CA LEU A 280 16.54 -1.90 -16.07
C LEU A 280 15.62 -2.98 -16.61
N VAL A 281 15.36 -3.02 -17.92
CA VAL A 281 14.62 -4.12 -18.56
C VAL A 281 15.33 -5.45 -18.32
N SER A 282 16.67 -5.47 -18.50
CA SER A 282 17.43 -6.70 -18.28
C SER A 282 17.42 -7.16 -16.82
N ALA A 283 17.41 -6.24 -15.86
CA ALA A 283 17.45 -6.55 -14.43
C ALA A 283 16.09 -6.93 -13.84
N CYS A 284 15.00 -6.27 -14.26
CA CYS A 284 13.64 -6.57 -13.78
C CYS A 284 13.09 -7.91 -14.34
N GLY A 285 13.70 -8.43 -15.41
CA GLY A 285 13.38 -9.72 -16.00
C GLY A 285 12.09 -9.75 -16.84
N PRO A 286 11.81 -10.87 -17.53
CA PRO A 286 10.75 -10.98 -18.54
C PRO A 286 9.34 -11.02 -17.96
N GLY A 287 9.19 -11.15 -16.64
CA GLY A 287 7.88 -11.13 -15.98
C GLY A 287 7.39 -9.72 -15.66
N ALA A 288 8.29 -8.73 -15.59
CA ALA A 288 7.94 -7.34 -15.27
C ALA A 288 7.22 -6.62 -16.43
N VAL A 289 7.40 -7.07 -17.67
CA VAL A 289 7.05 -6.32 -18.87
C VAL A 289 6.69 -7.27 -20.03
N ALA A 290 5.72 -6.91 -20.87
CA ALA A 290 5.43 -7.64 -22.12
C ALA A 290 6.59 -7.50 -23.13
N GLU A 291 6.50 -8.12 -24.32
CA GLU A 291 7.58 -8.27 -25.34
C GLU A 291 8.72 -7.22 -25.36
N PRO A 292 9.98 -7.60 -25.67
CA PRO A 292 11.20 -6.79 -25.41
C PRO A 292 11.18 -5.31 -25.85
N GLU A 293 10.59 -5.01 -27.01
CA GLU A 293 10.50 -3.63 -27.53
C GLU A 293 9.43 -2.80 -26.81
N ALA A 294 8.32 -3.43 -26.38
CA ALA A 294 7.34 -2.80 -25.50
C ALA A 294 7.91 -2.62 -24.08
N SER A 295 8.85 -3.49 -23.67
CA SER A 295 9.44 -3.43 -22.34
C SER A 295 10.21 -2.15 -22.06
N GLU A 296 11.04 -1.72 -23.01
CA GLU A 296 11.87 -0.52 -22.81
C GLU A 296 11.01 0.75 -22.79
N GLU A 297 9.98 0.83 -23.62
CA GLU A 297 9.06 1.97 -23.65
C GLU A 297 8.23 2.07 -22.36
N GLU A 298 7.78 0.94 -21.83
CA GLU A 298 7.09 0.88 -20.54
C GLU A 298 8.00 1.35 -19.39
N VAL A 299 9.28 0.93 -19.39
CA VAL A 299 10.28 1.40 -18.42
C VAL A 299 10.58 2.89 -18.58
N ARG A 300 10.74 3.41 -19.80
CA ARG A 300 10.95 4.85 -20.04
C ARG A 300 9.77 5.67 -19.53
N ARG A 301 8.54 5.26 -19.86
CA ARG A 301 7.32 5.91 -19.36
C ARG A 301 7.26 5.89 -17.83
N ALA A 302 7.64 4.79 -17.20
CA ALA A 302 7.72 4.71 -15.74
C ALA A 302 8.76 5.69 -15.17
N LEU A 303 9.95 5.74 -15.76
CA LEU A 303 11.01 6.66 -15.34
C LEU A 303 10.60 8.13 -15.50
N GLU A 304 9.96 8.51 -16.61
CA GLU A 304 9.45 9.87 -16.82
C GLU A 304 8.49 10.29 -15.70
N VAL A 305 7.52 9.42 -15.36
CA VAL A 305 6.57 9.68 -14.27
C VAL A 305 7.28 9.74 -12.92
N LEU A 306 8.20 8.82 -12.65
CA LEU A 306 8.96 8.77 -11.39
C LEU A 306 9.90 9.96 -11.22
N VAL A 307 10.46 10.51 -12.30
CA VAL A 307 11.23 11.76 -12.29
C VAL A 307 10.31 12.94 -11.98
N CYS A 308 9.13 13.02 -12.62
CA CYS A 308 8.14 14.06 -12.33
C CYS A 308 7.65 14.05 -10.88
N LEU A 309 7.58 12.88 -10.26
CA LEU A 309 7.20 12.71 -8.85
C LEU A 309 8.37 12.84 -7.88
N ASP A 310 9.59 13.09 -8.38
CA ASP A 310 10.83 13.22 -7.60
C ASP A 310 11.24 11.92 -6.88
N ALA A 311 10.80 10.75 -7.38
CA ALA A 311 11.24 9.44 -6.89
C ALA A 311 12.60 9.02 -7.49
N VAL A 312 12.89 9.47 -8.70
CA VAL A 312 14.10 9.14 -9.48
C VAL A 312 14.75 10.43 -9.97
N GLN A 313 16.08 10.42 -10.12
CA GLN A 313 16.87 11.49 -10.73
C GLN A 313 17.59 10.96 -11.96
N GLU A 314 17.54 11.70 -13.06
CA GLU A 314 18.38 11.46 -14.23
C GLU A 314 19.81 11.96 -13.97
N ILE A 315 20.79 11.14 -14.30
CA ILE A 315 22.23 11.37 -14.17
C ILE A 315 22.85 11.15 -15.55
N ASP A 316 23.69 12.08 -15.99
CA ASP A 316 24.51 11.95 -17.20
C ASP A 316 23.75 11.52 -18.48
N GLN A 317 22.68 12.25 -18.85
CA GLN A 317 21.92 12.11 -20.11
C GLN A 317 21.56 10.65 -20.44
N GLY A 318 20.59 10.09 -19.73
CA GLY A 318 20.00 8.77 -20.02
C GLY A 318 20.22 7.67 -18.97
N SER A 319 20.94 7.94 -17.89
CA SER A 319 21.03 7.04 -16.74
C SER A 319 20.19 7.58 -15.58
N TYR A 320 19.67 6.69 -14.73
CA TYR A 320 18.73 7.05 -13.68
C TYR A 320 19.15 6.44 -12.35
N ARG A 321 18.95 7.16 -11.24
CA ARG A 321 19.15 6.66 -9.87
C ARG A 321 17.97 7.04 -8.98
N THR A 322 17.78 6.36 -7.87
CA THR A 322 16.81 6.80 -6.86
C THR A 322 17.16 8.18 -6.31
N SER A 323 16.13 8.96 -6.03
CA SER A 323 16.22 10.18 -5.23
C SER A 323 16.10 9.82 -3.74
N GLY A 324 16.38 10.76 -2.82
CA GLY A 324 16.12 10.54 -1.40
C GLY A 324 14.66 10.16 -1.06
N LEU A 325 13.68 10.68 -1.81
CA LEU A 325 12.28 10.26 -1.67
C LEU A 325 12.06 8.83 -2.20
N GLY A 326 12.68 8.48 -3.33
CA GLY A 326 12.65 7.11 -3.85
C GLY A 326 13.27 6.10 -2.87
N ASP A 327 14.42 6.44 -2.28
CA ASP A 327 15.07 5.62 -1.25
C ASP A 327 14.16 5.45 -0.02
N HIS A 328 13.51 6.54 0.43
CA HIS A 328 12.54 6.48 1.54
C HIS A 328 11.39 5.53 1.23
N TYR A 329 10.80 5.64 0.04
CA TYR A 329 9.71 4.79 -0.42
C TYR A 329 10.09 3.31 -0.43
N VAL A 330 11.21 2.94 -1.08
CA VAL A 330 11.62 1.54 -1.20
C VAL A 330 12.02 0.98 0.16
N ALA A 331 12.81 1.71 0.95
CA ALA A 331 13.22 1.26 2.27
C ALA A 331 12.02 1.06 3.21
N ARG A 332 10.98 1.90 3.11
CA ARG A 332 9.73 1.75 3.86
C ARG A 332 8.97 0.49 3.44
N HIS A 333 8.79 0.25 2.15
CA HIS A 333 8.09 -0.94 1.64
C HIS A 333 8.83 -2.23 1.99
N LEU A 334 10.15 -2.27 1.83
CA LEU A 334 10.97 -3.43 2.20
C LEU A 334 10.88 -3.74 3.70
N ARG A 335 10.96 -2.71 4.57
CA ARG A 335 10.80 -2.90 6.03
C ARG A 335 9.39 -3.35 6.41
N ALA A 336 8.36 -2.83 5.74
CA ALA A 336 6.98 -3.26 5.95
C ALA A 336 6.80 -4.75 5.59
N ALA A 337 7.53 -5.22 4.57
CA ALA A 337 7.62 -6.63 4.19
C ALA A 337 8.59 -7.47 5.05
N GLY A 338 9.17 -6.90 6.12
CA GLY A 338 10.06 -7.62 7.04
C GLY A 338 11.52 -7.75 6.58
N VAL A 339 11.90 -7.10 5.48
CA VAL A 339 13.26 -7.10 4.97
C VAL A 339 14.13 -6.14 5.79
N GLU A 340 15.27 -6.62 6.29
CA GLU A 340 16.26 -5.78 6.94
C GLU A 340 16.99 -4.91 5.92
N VAL A 341 16.78 -3.60 5.98
CA VAL A 341 17.44 -2.63 5.08
C VAL A 341 18.61 -1.97 5.83
N PRO A 342 19.88 -2.26 5.48
CA PRO A 342 21.04 -1.72 6.18
C PRO A 342 21.14 -0.19 6.03
N VAL A 343 21.33 0.50 7.14
CA VAL A 343 21.44 1.97 7.19
C VAL A 343 22.88 2.35 7.50
N ALA A 344 23.50 3.14 6.64
CA ALA A 344 24.79 3.76 6.91
C ALA A 344 24.59 5.10 7.63
N GLN A 345 25.42 5.40 8.64
CA GLN A 345 25.41 6.74 9.23
C GLN A 345 25.99 7.76 8.25
N PRO A 346 25.41 8.98 8.15
CA PRO A 346 26.01 10.05 7.37
C PRO A 346 27.41 10.32 7.91
N VAL A 347 28.44 10.24 7.06
CA VAL A 347 29.80 10.57 7.49
C VAL A 347 29.84 12.08 7.73
N PRO A 348 30.16 12.56 8.96
CA PRO A 348 30.30 14.00 9.19
C PRO A 348 31.43 14.52 8.29
N TRP A 349 31.08 15.51 7.47
CA TRP A 349 32.01 16.16 6.56
C TRP A 349 33.21 16.69 7.36
N LEU A 350 34.42 16.22 7.05
CA LEU A 350 35.66 16.85 7.52
C LEU A 350 35.90 18.06 6.62
N PRO A 351 35.91 19.30 7.15
CA PRO A 351 36.36 20.43 6.36
C PRO A 351 37.87 20.30 6.09
N ASP A 352 38.26 20.47 4.83
CA ASP A 352 39.65 20.63 4.37
C ASP A 352 40.34 21.86 5.01
#